data_AF-A0A921MUU1-F1
#
_entry.id   AF-A0A921MUU1-F1
#
_cell.length_a   1.000
_cell.length_b   1.000
_cell.length_c   1.000
_cell.angle_alpha   90.00
_cell.angle_beta   90.00
_cell.angle_gamma   90.00
#
_symmetry.space_group_name_H-M   'P 1'
#
loop_
_entity.id
_entity.type
_entity.pdbx_description
1 polymer ?
#
loop_
_entity_poly.entity_id
_entity_poly.type
_entity_poly.pdbx_seq_one_letter_code
_entity_poly.pdbx_strand_id
1 'polypeptide(L)' 'MRVHVIGCSGSFAGPEGAASSYLIEHEDAQGRTWRVLMDLGSGAFGPLQKVIDPAELDAVIIS' A
#
# COMPACT_ATOMS: atom_id res chain seq x y z
N MET A 1 -3.77 -14.09 2.56
CA MET A 1 -4.12 -12.68 2.29
C MET A 1 -3.73 -11.85 3.48
N ARG A 2 -2.96 -10.78 3.27
CA ARG A 2 -2.50 -9.81 4.28
C ARG A 2 -2.77 -8.41 3.75
N VAL A 3 -3.17 -7.50 4.64
CA VAL A 3 -3.33 -6.08 4.31
C VAL A 3 -2.45 -5.27 5.25
N HIS A 4 -1.64 -4.40 4.67
CA HIS A 4 -0.88 -3.39 5.40
C HIS A 4 -1.56 -2.05 5.22
N VAL A 5 -1.87 -1.39 6.33
CA VAL A 5 -2.31 0.01 6.30
C VAL A 5 -1.07 0.87 6.16
N ILE A 6 -0.86 1.44 4.97
CA ILE A 6 0.24 2.37 4.71
C ILE A 6 -0.15 3.77 5.19
N GLY A 7 -1.41 4.15 4.98
CA GLY A 7 -2.02 5.36 5.49
C GLY A 7 -3.53 5.24 5.59
N CYS A 8 -4.11 5.87 6.61
CA CYS A 8 -5.56 5.85 6.86
C CYS A 8 -6.09 7.21 7.35
N SER A 9 -5.32 8.29 7.16
CA SER A 9 -5.82 9.65 7.45
C SER A 9 -6.83 10.09 6.39
N GLY A 10 -8.00 10.52 6.83
CA GLY A 10 -9.06 11.03 5.96
C GLY A 10 -8.74 12.43 5.43
N SER A 11 -9.16 12.71 4.19
CA SER A 11 -9.01 13.98 3.47
C SER A 11 -7.57 14.39 3.12
N PHE A 12 -6.66 14.43 4.09
CA PHE A 12 -5.26 14.85 3.91
C PHE A 12 -4.33 14.07 4.84
N ALA A 13 -3.02 14.12 4.57
CA ALA A 13 -2.01 13.58 5.48
C ALA A 13 -1.99 14.40 6.78
N GLY A 14 -1.98 13.71 7.92
CA GLY A 14 -1.77 14.32 9.23
C GLY A 14 -0.28 14.33 9.62
N PRO A 15 0.09 15.01 10.72
CA PRO A 15 1.49 15.06 11.19
C PRO A 15 2.09 13.66 11.44
N GLU A 16 1.25 12.72 11.88
CA GLU A 16 1.67 11.38 12.31
C GLU A 16 1.27 10.28 11.31
N GLY A 17 0.66 10.61 10.17
CA GLY A 17 0.05 9.62 9.30
C GLY A 17 -0.20 10.07 7.87
N ALA A 18 0.04 9.17 6.93
CA ALA A 18 -0.27 9.38 5.52
C ALA A 18 -1.78 9.30 5.25
N ALA A 19 -2.19 9.93 4.15
CA ALA A 19 -3.54 9.74 3.61
C ALA A 19 -3.75 8.29 3.12
N SER A 20 -4.99 7.95 2.76
CA SER A 20 -5.39 6.61 2.32
C SER A 20 -4.39 5.92 1.39
N SER A 21 -3.87 4.77 1.83
CA SER A 21 -3.07 3.86 1.02
C SER A 21 -2.96 2.51 1.72
N TYR A 22 -3.16 1.42 0.97
CA TYR A 22 -3.21 0.06 1.52
C TYR A 22 -2.48 -0.91 0.59
N LEU A 23 -1.50 -1.63 1.13
CA LEU A 23 -0.84 -2.72 0.40
C LEU A 23 -1.55 -4.03 0.70
N ILE A 24 -2.01 -4.70 -0.34
CA ILE A 24 -2.67 -6.01 -0.27
C ILE A 24 -1.69 -7.05 -0.81
N GLU A 25 -1.38 -8.04 0.03
CA GLU A 25 -0.57 -9.19 -0.35
C GLU A 25 -1.38 -10.48 -0.36
N HIS A 26 -1.24 -11.28 -1.41
CA HIS A 26 -1.90 -12.57 -1.53
C HIS A 26 -1.01 -13.58 -2.26
N GLU A 27 -0.85 -14.78 -1.71
CA GLU A 27 -0.20 -15.89 -2.41
C GLU A 27 -1.24 -16.69 -3.17
N ASP A 28 -1.04 -16.88 -4.49
CA ASP A 28 -1.93 -17.70 -5.31
C ASP A 28 -1.66 -19.21 -5.15
N ALA A 29 -2.47 -20.04 -5.81
CA ALA A 29 -2.35 -21.49 -5.73
C ALA A 29 -1.02 -22.05 -6.30
N GLN A 30 -0.28 -21.25 -7.06
CA GLN A 30 1.03 -21.58 -7.62
C GLN A 30 2.18 -21.07 -6.74
N GLY A 31 1.88 -20.44 -5.61
CA GLY A 31 2.89 -19.92 -4.67
C GLY A 31 3.44 -18.55 -5.06
N ARG A 32 2.88 -17.86 -6.05
CA ARG A 32 3.29 -16.49 -6.39
C ARG A 32 2.63 -15.52 -5.42
N THR A 33 3.44 -14.64 -4.81
CA THR A 33 2.94 -13.50 -4.03
C THR A 33 2.59 -12.35 -4.97
N TRP A 34 1.32 -11.93 -4.93
CA TRP A 34 0.80 -10.73 -5.55
C TRP A 34 0.83 -9.56 -4.56
N ARG A 35 1.27 -8.39 -5.01
CA ARG A 35 1.38 -7.14 -4.25
C ARG A 35 0.64 -6.03 -4.97
N VAL A 36 -0.54 -5.69 -4.49
CA VAL A 36 -1.39 -4.67 -5.08
C VAL A 36 -1.51 -3.50 -4.11
N LEU A 37 -1.17 -2.30 -4.58
CA LEU A 37 -1.39 -1.08 -3.82
C LEU A 37 -2.77 -0.50 -4.19
N MET A 38 -3.60 -0.26 -3.18
CA MET A 38 -4.85 0.49 -3.32
C MET A 38 -4.64 1.91 -2.79
N ASP A 39 -4.77 2.89 -3.68
CA ASP A 39 -4.43 4.30 -3.51
C ASP A 39 -2.97 4.58 -3.13
N LEU A 40 -2.51 5.77 -3.48
CA LEU A 40 -1.24 6.32 -3.02
C LEU A 40 -1.47 7.77 -2.58
N GLY A 41 -2.22 7.91 -1.48
CA GLY A 41 -2.51 9.21 -0.89
C GLY A 41 -1.25 9.97 -0.48
N SER A 42 -1.39 11.29 -0.28
CA SER A 42 -0.28 12.16 0.13
C SER A 42 0.45 11.60 1.35
N GLY A 43 1.78 11.62 1.29
CA GLY A 43 2.66 11.12 2.35
C GLY A 43 2.82 9.59 2.42
N ALA A 44 2.07 8.79 1.65
CA ALA A 44 2.07 7.32 1.76
C ALA A 44 3.30 6.64 1.16
N PHE A 45 3.99 7.28 0.20
CA PHE A 45 5.12 6.66 -0.51
C PHE A 45 6.32 6.36 0.41
N GLY A 46 6.56 7.20 1.42
CA GLY A 46 7.62 6.98 2.41
C GLY A 46 7.35 5.77 3.32
N PRO A 47 6.17 5.69 3.98
CA PRO A 47 5.75 4.50 4.72
C PRO A 47 5.73 3.22 3.88
N LEU A 48 5.29 3.27 2.62
CA LEU A 48 5.30 2.11 1.71
C LEU A 48 6.69 1.49 1.58
N GLN A 49 7.73 2.32 1.37
CA GLN A 49 9.13 1.88 1.25
C GLN A 49 9.67 1.17 2.50
N LYS A 50 9.02 1.32 3.66
CA LYS A 50 9.38 0.58 4.89
C LYS A 50 8.78 -0.82 4.92
N VAL A 51 7.78 -1.10 4.09
CA VAL A 51 7.05 -2.37 4.03
C VAL A 51 7.56 -3.24 2.87
N ILE A 52 7.74 -2.65 1.69
CA ILE A 52 8.25 -3.32 0.48
C ILE A 52 9.10 -2.37 -0.37
N ASP A 53 9.87 -2.91 -1.31
CA ASP A 53 10.38 -2.12 -2.44
C ASP A 53 9.20 -1.79 -3.38
N PRO A 54 8.91 -0.50 -3.66
CA PRO A 54 7.84 -0.13 -4.59
C PRO A 54 7.97 -0.73 -5.99
N ALA A 55 9.18 -1.11 -6.42
CA ALA A 55 9.40 -1.79 -7.70
C ALA A 55 8.85 -3.23 -7.74
N GLU A 56 8.54 -3.82 -6.58
CA GLU A 56 7.93 -5.15 -6.47
C GLU A 56 6.40 -5.14 -6.53
N LEU A 57 5.78 -3.96 -6.66
CA LEU A 57 4.33 -3.86 -6.86
C LEU A 57 3.94 -4.47 -8.21
N ASP A 58 2.96 -5.38 -8.18
CA ASP A 58 2.37 -5.94 -9.40
C ASP A 58 1.34 -5.00 -10.02
N ALA A 59 0.66 -4.19 -9.19
CA ALA A 59 -0.34 -3.24 -9.65
C ALA A 59 -0.59 -2.11 -8.64
N VAL A 60 -1.12 -1.00 -9.16
CA VAL A 60 -1.68 0.10 -8.38
C VAL A 60 -3.11 0.34 -8.87
N ILE A 61 -4.06 0.45 -7.94
CA ILE A 61 -5.46 0.77 -8.22
C ILE A 61 -5.78 2.08 -7.51
N ILE A 62 -6.41 3.03 -8.22
CA ILE A 62 -6.81 4.33 -7.70
C ILE A 62 -8.35 4.41 -7.70
N SER A 63 -8.92 4.86 -6.59
CA SER A 63 -10.38 5.03 -6.41
C SER A 63 -10.96 6.30 -7.02
#